data_AF-A0A3D5K0N2-F1
#
_entry.id   AF-A0A3D5K0N2-F1
#
_cell.length_a   1.000
_cell.length_b   1.000
_cell.length_c   1.000
_cell.angle_alpha   90.00
_cell.angle_beta   90.00
_cell.angle_gamma   90.00
#
_symmetry.space_group_name_H-M   'P 1'
#
loop_
_entity.id
_entity.type
_entity.pdbx_description
1 polymer ?
#
loop_
_entity_poly.entity_id
_entity_poly.type
_entity_poly.pdbx_seq_one_letter_code
_entity_poly.pdbx_strand_id
1 'polypeptide(L)' 'ALVMHCLPAYRGKEIDEETFEAHGDTIFNQAENRLHTQKAIMTWLAV' A
#
# COMPACT_ATOMS: atom_id res chain seq x y z
N ALA A 1 -6.57 -8.04 -12.84
CA ALA A 1 -5.23 -7.49 -12.50
C ALA A 1 -5.31 -6.88 -11.11
N LEU A 2 -4.19 -6.80 -10.37
CA LEU A 2 -4.11 -6.13 -9.07
C LEU A 2 -3.50 -4.74 -9.27
N VAL A 3 -4.02 -3.73 -8.57
CA VAL A 3 -3.48 -2.37 -8.55
C VAL A 3 -2.98 -2.06 -7.15
N MET A 4 -1.78 -1.49 -7.07
CA MET A 4 -1.08 -1.15 -5.84
C MET A 4 -0.47 0.24 -5.95
N HIS A 5 -0.35 0.94 -4.83
CA HIS A 5 0.27 2.27 -4.77
C HIS A 5 0.84 2.51 -3.35
N CYS A 6 2.10 2.95 -3.26
CA CYS A 6 2.80 3.07 -1.98
C CYS A 6 2.32 4.22 -1.07
N LEU A 7 1.57 5.17 -1.63
CA LEU A 7 1.03 6.39 -1.01
C LEU A 7 2.10 7.41 -0.55
N PRO A 8 1.76 8.72 -0.48
CA PRO A 8 0.50 9.33 -0.94
C PRO A 8 0.38 9.33 -2.46
N ALA A 9 -0.86 9.31 -2.97
CA ALA A 9 -1.17 9.40 -4.40
C ALA A 9 -1.85 10.73 -4.72
N TYR A 10 -1.43 11.39 -5.81
CA TYR A 10 -2.11 12.48 -6.48
C TYR A 10 -3.02 11.92 -7.58
N ARG A 11 -4.32 11.92 -7.29
CA ARG A 11 -5.35 11.49 -8.24
C ARG A 11 -5.35 12.37 -9.48
N GLY A 12 -5.55 11.75 -10.64
CA GLY A 12 -5.55 12.43 -11.94
C GLY A 12 -4.15 12.75 -12.49
N LYS A 13 -3.08 12.35 -11.80
CA LYS A 13 -1.69 12.46 -12.29
C LYS A 13 -1.08 11.07 -12.50
N GLU A 14 -0.63 10.42 -11.44
CA GLU A 14 -0.02 9.09 -11.51
C GLU A 14 -1.03 7.94 -11.51
N ILE A 15 -2.26 8.20 -11.07
CA ILE A 15 -3.36 7.24 -11.07
C ILE A 15 -4.68 7.97 -11.31
N ASP A 16 -5.53 7.44 -12.19
CA ASP A 16 -6.88 7.96 -12.39
C ASP A 16 -7.76 7.69 -11.17
N GLU A 17 -8.75 8.54 -10.95
CA GLU A 17 -9.60 8.47 -9.76
C GLU A 17 -10.45 7.20 -9.73
N GLU A 18 -10.97 6.76 -10.87
CA GLU A 18 -11.80 5.55 -10.96
C GLU A 18 -11.00 4.30 -10.58
N THR A 19 -9.78 4.15 -11.09
CA THR A 19 -8.89 3.03 -10.76
C THR A 19 -8.45 3.09 -9.30
N PHE A 20 -8.14 4.27 -8.75
CA PHE A 20 -7.79 4.40 -7.33
C PHE A 20 -8.94 3.93 -6.44
N GLU A 21 -10.17 4.39 -6.71
CA GLU A 21 -11.35 4.04 -5.90
C GLU A 21 -11.73 2.57 -6.08
N ALA A 22 -11.69 2.03 -7.31
CA ALA A 22 -12.01 0.63 -7.59
C ALA A 22 -11.04 -0.37 -6.92
N HIS A 23 -9.81 0.07 -6.62
CA HIS A 23 -8.77 -0.76 -6.02
C HIS A 23 -8.34 -0.31 -4.62
N GLY A 24 -9.13 0.54 -3.97
CA GLY A 24 -8.86 1.07 -2.64
C GLY A 24 -8.50 -0.03 -1.63
N ASP A 25 -9.25 -1.14 -1.61
CA ASP A 25 -8.99 -2.28 -0.72
C ASP A 25 -7.55 -2.80 -0.84
N THR A 26 -7.03 -2.97 -2.06
CA THR A 26 -5.68 -3.50 -2.25
C THR A 26 -4.62 -2.46 -1.87
N ILE A 27 -4.85 -1.19 -2.20
CA ILE A 27 -3.95 -0.08 -1.88
C ILE A 27 -3.85 0.11 -0.35
N PHE A 28 -4.97 0.08 0.36
CA PHE A 28 -4.98 0.23 1.81
C PHE A 28 -4.47 -1.02 2.53
N ASN A 29 -4.74 -2.23 2.02
CA ASN A 29 -4.12 -3.45 2.53
C ASN A 29 -2.58 -3.41 2.37
N GLN A 30 -2.06 -2.88 1.27
CA GLN A 30 -0.62 -2.67 1.08
C GLN A 30 -0.05 -1.71 2.14
N ALA A 31 -0.77 -0.62 2.43
CA ALA A 31 -0.38 0.34 3.45
C ALA A 31 -0.37 -0.28 4.86
N GLU A 32 -1.41 -1.04 5.23
CA GLU A 32 -1.45 -1.79 6.50
C GLU A 32 -0.29 -2.78 6.62
N ASN A 33 0.02 -3.50 5.54
CA ASN A 33 1.13 -4.47 5.50
C ASN A 33 2.50 -3.86 5.77
N ARG A 34 2.67 -2.54 5.68
CA ARG A 34 3.90 -1.85 6.13
C ARG A 34 4.16 -2.09 7.62
N LEU A 35 3.12 -2.06 8.46
CA LEU A 35 3.24 -2.32 9.90
C LEU A 35 3.73 -3.74 10.16
N HIS A 36 3.07 -4.72 9.54
CA HIS A 36 3.41 -6.14 9.73
C HIS A 36 4.82 -6.45 9.24
N THR A 37 5.19 -5.90 8.08
CA THR A 37 6.54 -6.05 7.51
C THR A 37 7.60 -5.45 8.44
N GLN A 38 7.38 -4.23 8.93
CA GLN A 38 8.32 -3.58 9.83
C GLN A 38 8.45 -4.32 11.17
N LYS A 39 7.35 -4.81 11.73
CA LYS A 39 7.38 -5.68 12.93
C LYS A 39 8.23 -6.92 12.70
N ALA A 40 8.03 -7.61 11.57
CA ALA A 40 8.80 -8.80 11.22
C ALA A 40 10.29 -8.50 11.07
N ILE A 41 10.65 -7.40 10.40
CA ILE A 41 12.05 -6.97 10.27
C ILE A 41 12.68 -6.68 11.63
N MET A 42 11.99 -5.93 12.51
CA MET A 42 12.50 -5.65 13.85
C MET A 42 12.71 -6.93 14.67
N THR A 43 11.76 -7.87 14.63
CA THR A 43 11.90 -9.18 15.29
C THR A 43 13.08 -9.98 14.73
N TRP A 44 13.27 -9.97 13.40
CA TRP A 44 14.36 -10.70 12.76
C TRP A 44 15.74 -10.13 13.07
N LEU A 45 15.86 -8.80 13.24
CA LEU A 45 17.13 -8.14 13.54
C LEU A 45 17.49 -8.12 15.05
N ALA A 46 16.49 -8.21 15.92
CA ALA A 46 16.68 -8.18 17.38
C ALA A 46 16.99 -9.55 18.00
N VAL A 47 16.96 -10.62 17.21
CA VAL A 47 17.30 -12.01 17.57
C VAL A 47 18.55 -12.42 16.81
#